data_AF-A0A1Y2RBL2-F1
#
_entry.id   AF-A0A1Y2RBL2-F1
#
_cell.length_a   1.000
_cell.length_b   1.000
_cell.length_c   1.000
_cell.angle_alpha   90.00
_cell.angle_beta   90.00
_cell.angle_gamma   90.00
#
_symmetry.space_group_name_H-M   'P 1'
#
loop_
_entity.id
_entity.type
_entity.pdbx_description
1 polymer ?
#
loop_
_entity_poly.entity_id
_entity_poly.type
_entity_poly.pdbx_seq_one_letter_code
_entity_poly.pdbx_strand_id
1 'polypeptide(L)'
;MFLKILTVAGLATFEIYAAIPAGFAFGLSPWTIFFASVIGGLVGAVVAAFFGDKIRAFFHKKKRTPKEETKRHPVITKLWNKYGVVGLGTLGTITVGAPISIAVGTGLNVNLKKLLVWCCVGIIIRCSVFTAIGYYGMKLV
;
A
#
# COMPACT_ATOMS: atom_id res chain seq x y z
N MET A 1 26.43 -7.68 1.17
CA MET A 1 25.38 -7.58 0.14
C MET A 1 24.00 -7.91 0.70
N PHE A 2 23.79 -9.07 1.31
CA PHE A 2 22.48 -9.50 1.85
C PHE A 2 21.83 -8.51 2.85
N LEU A 3 22.58 -8.02 3.84
CA LEU A 3 22.08 -7.06 4.84
C LEU A 3 21.56 -5.75 4.23
N LYS A 4 22.21 -5.25 3.16
CA LYS A 4 21.78 -4.02 2.46
C LYS A 4 20.44 -4.19 1.74
N ILE A 5 20.20 -5.39 1.20
CA ILE A 5 18.94 -5.72 0.52
C ILE A 5 17.82 -5.87 1.56
N LEU A 6 18.14 -6.50 2.70
CA LEU A 6 17.20 -6.69 3.79
C LEU A 6 16.78 -5.36 4.43
N THR A 7 17.70 -4.41 4.60
CA THR A 7 17.37 -3.07 5.11
C THR A 7 16.48 -2.30 4.13
N VAL A 8 16.76 -2.36 2.82
CA VAL A 8 15.90 -1.74 1.80
C VAL A 8 14.51 -2.37 1.78
N ALA A 9 14.39 -3.70 1.85
CA ALA A 9 13.10 -4.38 1.92
C ALA A 9 12.33 -4.05 3.20
N GLY A 10 13.03 -3.99 4.35
CA GLY A 10 12.45 -3.60 5.63
C GLY A 10 11.96 -2.15 5.63
N LEU A 11 12.77 -1.23 5.10
CA LEU A 11 12.38 0.17 4.91
C LEU A 11 11.19 0.28 3.96
N ALA A 12 11.17 -0.47 2.86
CA ALA A 12 10.07 -0.43 1.88
C ALA A 12 8.73 -0.92 2.44
N THR A 13 8.78 -1.72 3.51
CA THR A 13 7.58 -2.18 4.23
C THR A 13 6.84 -1.01 4.89
N PHE A 14 7.58 -0.02 5.38
CA PHE A 14 7.04 1.16 6.04
C PHE A 14 6.96 2.36 5.09
N GLU A 15 8.04 2.64 4.35
CA GLU A 15 8.19 3.85 3.54
C GLU A 15 9.03 3.57 2.27
N ILE A 16 8.35 3.29 1.15
CA ILE A 16 9.01 3.05 -0.16
C ILE A 16 9.82 4.29 -0.62
N TYR A 17 9.41 5.50 -0.21
CA TYR A 17 10.11 6.74 -0.55
C TYR A 17 11.52 6.83 0.06
N ALA A 18 11.73 6.25 1.24
CA ALA A 18 13.05 6.22 1.88
C ALA A 18 13.89 5.03 1.40
N ALA A 19 13.23 3.90 1.11
CA ALA A 19 13.90 2.67 0.72
C ALA A 19 14.67 2.78 -0.62
N ILE A 20 14.08 3.45 -1.62
CA ILE A 20 14.66 3.53 -2.97
C ILE A 20 15.92 4.42 -2.98
N PRO A 21 15.91 5.67 -2.46
CA PRO A 21 17.11 6.48 -2.33
C PRO A 21 18.18 5.83 -1.46
N ALA A 22 17.79 5.18 -0.35
CA ALA A 22 18.74 4.43 0.48
C ALA A 22 19.39 3.29 -0.31
N GLY A 23 18.62 2.56 -1.12
CA GLY A 23 19.13 1.51 -2.00
C GLY A 23 20.17 2.03 -3.00
N PHE A 24 19.90 3.20 -3.62
CA PHE A 24 20.85 3.86 -4.50
C PHE A 24 22.09 4.37 -3.75
N ALA A 25 21.92 4.96 -2.57
CA ALA A 25 23.03 5.39 -1.70
C ALA A 25 23.93 4.22 -1.27
N PHE A 26 23.37 3.01 -1.14
CA PHE A 26 24.14 1.80 -0.86
C PHE A 26 24.88 1.21 -2.07
N GLY A 27 24.71 1.79 -3.25
CA GLY A 27 25.31 1.35 -4.52
C GLY A 27 24.68 0.09 -5.10
N LEU A 28 23.41 -0.20 -4.78
CA LEU A 28 22.72 -1.39 -5.29
C LEU A 28 22.25 -1.18 -6.73
N SER A 29 22.16 -2.26 -7.51
CA SER A 29 21.62 -2.19 -8.86
C SER A 29 20.13 -1.83 -8.84
N PRO A 30 19.63 -1.05 -9.83
CA PRO A 30 18.22 -0.65 -9.91
C PRO A 30 17.25 -1.83 -9.84
N TRP A 31 17.61 -2.93 -10.49
CA TRP A 31 16.85 -4.18 -10.45
C TRP A 31 16.74 -4.75 -9.04
N THR A 32 17.83 -4.76 -8.27
CA THR A 32 17.81 -5.25 -6.88
C THR A 32 16.94 -4.37 -5.99
N ILE A 33 17.02 -3.05 -6.15
CA ILE A 33 16.22 -2.08 -5.39
C ILE A 33 14.73 -2.26 -5.71
N PHE A 34 14.40 -2.44 -6.99
CA PHE A 34 13.02 -2.68 -7.43
C PHE A 34 12.45 -3.94 -6.81
N PHE A 35 13.11 -5.09 -6.97
CA PHE A 35 12.61 -6.35 -6.42
C PHE A 35 12.53 -6.31 -4.89
N ALA A 36 13.54 -5.77 -4.22
CA ALA A 36 13.54 -5.63 -2.76
C ALA A 36 12.38 -4.76 -2.27
N SER A 37 12.13 -3.64 -2.97
CA SER A 37 11.06 -2.69 -2.61
C SER A 37 9.67 -3.23 -2.91
N VAL A 38 9.51 -3.95 -4.04
CA VAL A 38 8.24 -4.61 -4.38
C VAL A 38 7.93 -5.70 -3.36
N ILE A 39 8.90 -6.56 -3.04
CA ILE A 39 8.71 -7.63 -2.05
C ILE A 39 8.39 -7.03 -0.68
N GLY A 40 9.18 -6.04 -0.22
CA GLY A 40 8.94 -5.36 1.05
C GLY A 40 7.57 -4.68 1.12
N GLY A 41 7.19 -3.96 0.05
CA GLY A 41 5.89 -3.30 -0.04
C GLY A 41 4.72 -4.28 -0.06
N LEU A 42 4.83 -5.39 -0.80
CA LEU A 42 3.80 -6.44 -0.84
C LEU A 42 3.64 -7.11 0.52
N VAL A 43 4.75 -7.45 1.19
CA VAL A 43 4.72 -8.01 2.54
C VAL A 43 4.07 -7.01 3.50
N GLY A 44 4.45 -5.74 3.45
CA GLY A 44 3.83 -4.69 4.27
C GLY A 44 2.33 -4.55 4.04
N ALA A 45 1.88 -4.60 2.78
CA ALA A 45 0.46 -4.57 2.45
C ALA A 45 -0.30 -5.78 3.00
N VAL A 46 0.26 -6.98 2.86
CA VAL A 46 -0.36 -8.22 3.37
C VAL A 46 -0.45 -8.19 4.90
N VAL A 47 0.63 -7.80 5.58
CA VAL A 47 0.66 -7.68 7.04
C VAL A 47 -0.36 -6.64 7.51
N ALA A 48 -0.42 -5.48 6.85
CA ALA A 48 -1.41 -4.45 7.17
C ALA A 48 -2.84 -4.93 6.94
N ALA A 49 -3.11 -5.66 5.86
CA ALA A 49 -4.44 -6.23 5.59
C ALA A 49 -4.83 -7.28 6.63
N PHE A 50 -3.88 -8.12 7.04
CA PHE A 50 -4.11 -9.12 8.07
C PHE A 50 -4.46 -8.48 9.41
N PHE A 51 -3.71 -7.44 9.81
CA PHE A 51 -4.03 -6.65 10.99
C PHE A 51 -5.36 -5.90 10.85
N GLY A 52 -5.63 -5.32 9.68
CA GLY A 52 -6.89 -4.65 9.38
C GLY A 52 -8.10 -5.57 9.49
N ASP A 53 -7.99 -6.81 9.00
CA ASP A 53 -9.04 -7.82 9.13
C ASP A 53 -9.26 -8.22 10.60
N LYS A 54 -8.18 -8.38 11.37
CA LYS A 54 -8.25 -8.67 12.81
C LYS A 54 -8.88 -7.53 13.61
N ILE A 55 -8.54 -6.27 13.31
CA ILE A 55 -9.16 -5.07 13.89
C ILE A 55 -10.64 -5.01 13.54
N ARG A 56 -10.99 -5.27 12.27
CA ARG A 56 -12.38 -5.35 11.81
C ARG A 56 -13.16 -6.42 12.56
N ALA A 57 -12.60 -7.63 12.69
CA ALA A 57 -13.23 -8.74 13.40
C ALA A 57 -13.42 -8.43 14.89
N PHE A 58 -12.46 -7.75 15.51
CA PHE A 58 -12.54 -7.32 16.91
C PHE A 58 -13.63 -6.26 17.13
N PHE A 59 -13.74 -5.27 16.24
CA PHE A 59 -14.78 -4.24 16.32
C PHE A 59 -16.18 -4.77 15.96
N HIS A 60 -16.30 -5.68 15.00
CA HIS A 60 -17.57 -6.32 14.65
C HIS A 60 -18.13 -7.19 15.79
N LYS A 61 -17.31 -7.66 16.73
CA LYS A 61 -17.76 -8.45 17.89
C LYS A 61 -18.54 -7.63 18.93
N LYS A 62 -18.47 -6.29 18.91
CA LYS A 62 -19.09 -5.43 19.95
C LYS A 62 -20.24 -4.55 19.47
N LYS A 63 -20.49 -4.41 18.16
CA LYS A 63 -21.63 -3.62 17.65
C LYS A 63 -22.25 -4.25 16.40
N ARG A 64 -23.35 -4.97 16.60
CA ARG A 64 -24.57 -4.75 15.79
C ARG A 64 -25.12 -3.38 16.21
N THR A 65 -24.46 -2.29 15.84
CA THR A 65 -25.21 -1.04 15.73
C THR A 65 -25.86 -1.05 14.36
N PRO A 66 -27.11 -0.57 14.27
CA PRO A 66 -27.88 -0.61 13.04
C PRO A 66 -27.04 0.03 11.94
N LYS A 67 -27.28 -0.38 10.70
CA LYS A 67 -26.93 0.49 9.58
C LYS A 67 -27.38 1.90 9.97
N GLU A 68 -26.45 2.80 10.28
CA GLU A 68 -26.67 4.19 9.97
C GLU A 68 -26.70 4.21 8.44
N GLU A 69 -27.86 3.84 7.90
CA GLU A 69 -28.41 4.46 6.72
C GLU A 69 -28.54 5.95 7.05
N THR A 70 -27.39 6.64 7.21
CA THR A 70 -27.29 8.00 6.71
C THR A 70 -27.82 7.84 5.30
N LYS A 71 -28.91 8.56 5.00
CA LYS A 71 -29.65 8.58 3.74
C LYS A 71 -28.72 8.96 2.57
N ARG A 72 -27.70 8.16 2.29
CA ARG A 72 -26.76 8.31 1.20
C ARG A 72 -27.40 7.55 0.05
N HIS A 73 -27.71 8.31 -0.99
CA HIS A 73 -28.33 7.80 -2.20
C HIS A 73 -27.65 6.48 -2.61
N PRO A 74 -28.41 5.43 -2.98
CA PRO A 74 -27.86 4.11 -3.33
C PRO A 74 -26.79 4.18 -4.42
N VAL A 75 -26.80 5.26 -5.22
CA VAL A 75 -25.79 5.60 -6.23
C VAL A 75 -24.45 5.95 -5.59
N ILE A 76 -24.42 6.77 -4.53
CA ILE A 76 -23.19 7.18 -3.83
C ILE A 76 -22.53 5.97 -3.16
N THR A 77 -23.33 5.09 -2.54
CA THR A 77 -22.82 3.87 -1.90
C THR A 77 -22.31 2.87 -2.94
N LYS A 78 -22.96 2.74 -4.10
CA LYS A 78 -22.46 1.94 -5.23
C LYS A 78 -21.16 2.51 -5.82
N LEU A 79 -21.11 3.83 -6.01
CA LEU A 79 -19.93 4.51 -6.56
C LEU A 79 -18.75 4.42 -5.60
N TRP A 80 -18.96 4.56 -4.29
CA TRP A 80 -17.96 4.37 -3.26
C TRP A 80 -17.43 2.93 -3.21
N ASN A 81 -18.33 1.93 -3.28
CA ASN A 81 -17.92 0.52 -3.34
C ASN A 81 -17.15 0.16 -4.62
N LYS A 82 -17.42 0.85 -5.74
CA LYS A 82 -16.78 0.55 -7.03
C LYS A 82 -15.49 1.35 -7.25
N TYR A 83 -15.50 2.65 -6.99
CA TYR A 83 -14.38 3.57 -7.25
C TYR A 83 -13.61 3.95 -5.99
N GLY A 84 -14.28 4.00 -4.83
CA GLY A 84 -13.61 4.29 -3.55
C GLY A 84 -12.57 3.24 -3.20
N VAL A 85 -12.88 1.94 -3.38
CA VAL A 85 -11.91 0.85 -3.13
C VAL A 85 -10.73 0.89 -4.09
N VAL A 86 -10.98 1.22 -5.37
CA VAL A 86 -9.94 1.31 -6.39
C VAL A 86 -9.03 2.49 -6.09
N GLY A 87 -9.60 3.68 -5.89
CA GLY A 87 -8.85 4.90 -5.60
C GLY A 87 -8.11 4.85 -4.26
N LEU A 88 -8.75 4.35 -3.19
CA LEU A 88 -8.08 4.17 -1.91
C LEU A 88 -6.94 3.15 -2.03
N GLY A 89 -7.13 2.06 -2.79
CA GLY A 89 -6.10 1.06 -3.00
C GLY A 89 -4.93 1.58 -3.83
N THR A 90 -5.17 2.24 -4.95
CA THR A 90 -4.11 2.71 -5.86
C THR A 90 -3.56 4.06 -5.44
N LEU A 91 -4.38 5.10 -5.44
CA LEU A 91 -3.96 6.47 -5.12
C LEU A 91 -3.52 6.57 -3.67
N GLY A 92 -4.23 5.91 -2.73
CA GLY A 92 -3.79 5.86 -1.34
C GLY A 92 -2.41 5.21 -1.19
N THR A 93 -2.18 4.08 -1.87
CA THR A 93 -0.89 3.37 -1.76
C THR A 93 0.24 4.13 -2.44
N ILE A 94 -0.07 4.81 -3.55
CA ILE A 94 0.89 5.67 -4.23
C ILE A 94 1.24 6.86 -3.34
N THR A 95 0.25 7.56 -2.78
CA THR A 95 0.47 8.78 -1.99
C THR A 95 1.02 8.49 -0.60
N VAL A 96 0.26 7.77 0.23
CA VAL A 96 0.52 7.59 1.66
C VAL A 96 1.13 6.22 1.99
N GLY A 97 0.96 5.23 1.11
CA GLY A 97 1.47 3.87 1.31
C GLY A 97 0.38 2.84 1.63
N ALA A 98 0.74 1.57 1.46
CA ALA A 98 -0.20 0.45 1.58
C ALA A 98 -0.78 0.30 3.01
N PRO A 99 0.00 0.44 4.10
CA PRO A 99 -0.53 0.26 5.46
C PRO A 99 -1.61 1.27 5.81
N ILE A 100 -1.40 2.54 5.46
CA ILE A 100 -2.33 3.63 5.75
C ILE A 100 -3.59 3.51 4.90
N SER A 101 -3.44 3.16 3.63
CA SER A 101 -4.58 2.89 2.73
C SER A 101 -5.47 1.78 3.23
N ILE A 102 -4.86 0.70 3.75
CA ILE A 102 -5.57 -0.42 4.35
C ILE A 102 -6.24 -0.01 5.65
N ALA A 103 -5.56 0.74 6.53
CA ALA A 103 -6.16 1.25 7.76
C ALA A 103 -7.42 2.09 7.47
N VAL A 104 -7.33 3.04 6.54
CA VAL A 104 -8.46 3.86 6.10
C VAL A 104 -9.57 2.99 5.48
N GLY A 105 -9.21 2.05 4.63
CA GLY A 105 -10.16 1.11 4.02
C GLY A 105 -10.88 0.24 5.05
N THR A 106 -10.19 -0.21 6.10
CA THR A 106 -10.80 -0.98 7.19
C THR A 106 -11.80 -0.16 7.98
N GLY A 107 -11.49 1.12 8.26
CA GLY A 107 -12.40 2.05 8.93
C GLY A 107 -13.65 2.36 8.09
N LEU A 108 -13.51 2.40 6.76
CA LEU A 108 -14.61 2.59 5.81
C LEU A 108 -15.40 1.32 5.49
N ASN A 109 -15.09 0.20 6.16
CA ASN A 109 -15.74 -1.10 6.01
C ASN A 109 -15.71 -1.66 4.57
N VAL A 110 -14.70 -1.30 3.76
CA VAL A 110 -14.61 -1.79 2.39
C VAL A 110 -14.14 -3.25 2.33
N ASN A 111 -14.23 -3.86 1.14
CA ASN A 111 -13.74 -5.21 0.92
C ASN A 111 -12.20 -5.23 0.90
N LEU A 112 -11.59 -5.67 2.01
CA LEU A 112 -10.13 -5.73 2.19
C LEU A 112 -9.42 -6.53 1.11
N LYS A 113 -10.01 -7.65 0.64
CA LYS A 113 -9.38 -8.48 -0.40
C LYS A 113 -9.22 -7.69 -1.70
N LYS A 114 -10.28 -6.98 -2.10
CA LYS A 114 -10.26 -6.14 -3.32
C LYS A 114 -9.33 -4.94 -3.15
N LEU A 115 -9.32 -4.33 -1.95
CA LEU A 115 -8.42 -3.23 -1.62
C LEU A 115 -6.95 -3.67 -1.71
N LEU A 116 -6.60 -4.82 -1.13
CA LEU A 116 -5.24 -5.37 -1.16
C LEU A 116 -4.76 -5.61 -2.60
N VAL A 117 -5.60 -6.17 -3.47
CA VAL A 117 -5.25 -6.35 -4.89
C VAL A 117 -4.92 -5.01 -5.55
N TRP A 118 -5.72 -3.97 -5.28
CA TRP A 118 -5.43 -2.63 -5.79
C TRP A 118 -4.21 -1.96 -5.14
N CYS A 119 -3.93 -2.23 -3.86
CA CYS A 119 -2.69 -1.80 -3.21
C CYS A 119 -1.47 -2.46 -3.86
N CYS A 120 -1.54 -3.73 -4.24
CA CYS A 120 -0.45 -4.42 -4.93
C CYS A 120 -0.14 -3.74 -6.29
N VAL A 121 -1.19 -3.37 -7.04
CA VAL A 121 -1.04 -2.60 -8.28
C VAL A 121 -0.38 -1.24 -7.99
N GLY A 122 -0.82 -0.55 -6.94
CA GLY A 122 -0.22 0.73 -6.52
C GLY A 122 1.26 0.61 -6.14
N ILE A 123 1.65 -0.45 -5.44
CA ILE A 123 3.05 -0.74 -5.06
C ILE A 123 3.91 -0.94 -6.31
N ILE A 124 3.45 -1.78 -7.24
CA ILE A 124 4.20 -2.06 -8.48
C ILE A 124 4.40 -0.79 -9.30
N ILE A 125 3.34 0.02 -9.46
CA ILE A 125 3.40 1.29 -10.19
C ILE A 125 4.40 2.24 -9.51
N ARG A 126 4.26 2.45 -8.20
CA ARG A 126 5.14 3.37 -7.45
C ARG A 126 6.59 2.90 -7.48
N CYS A 127 6.86 1.61 -7.24
CA CYS A 127 8.21 1.06 -7.32
C CYS A 127 8.81 1.22 -8.72
N SER A 128 8.03 1.01 -9.78
CA SER A 128 8.50 1.18 -11.16
C SER A 128 8.87 2.63 -11.44
N VAL A 129 7.99 3.57 -11.09
CA VAL A 129 8.21 5.02 -11.28
C VAL A 129 9.44 5.49 -10.51
N PHE A 130 9.55 5.17 -9.22
CA PHE A 130 10.69 5.62 -8.40
C PHE A 130 12.01 4.97 -8.79
N THR A 131 12.00 3.68 -9.17
CA THR A 131 13.21 3.03 -9.66
C THR A 131 13.67 3.64 -10.99
N ALA A 132 12.73 3.92 -11.90
CA ALA A 132 13.04 4.58 -13.16
C ALA A 132 13.61 5.98 -12.93
N ILE A 133 12.99 6.78 -12.05
CA ILE A 133 13.50 8.10 -11.67
C ILE A 133 14.93 7.99 -11.10
N GLY A 134 15.17 7.05 -10.18
CA GLY A 134 16.51 6.85 -9.63
C GLY A 134 17.54 6.40 -10.67
N TYR A 135 17.16 5.53 -11.60
CA TYR A 135 18.03 5.08 -12.68
C TYR A 135 18.39 6.22 -13.65
N TYR A 136 17.42 7.01 -14.10
CA TYR A 136 17.66 8.15 -14.97
C TYR A 136 18.38 9.29 -14.23
N GLY A 137 18.06 9.51 -12.95
CA GLY A 137 18.73 10.52 -12.10
C GLY A 137 20.21 10.21 -11.88
N MET A 138 20.56 8.95 -11.63
CA MET A 138 21.96 8.50 -11.52
C MET A 138 22.74 8.59 -12.86
N LYS A 139 22.04 8.72 -13.99
CA LYS A 139 22.66 8.87 -15.31
C LYS A 139 22.86 10.34 -15.71
N LEU A 140 22.21 11.26 -14.99
CA LEU A 140 22.25 12.72 -15.21
C LEU A 140 23.27 13.43 -14.31
N VAL A 141 23.76 12.77 -13.26
CA VAL A 141 24.85 13.22 -12.36
C VAL A 141 26.11 12.45 -12.74
#